data_AF-A0A2Z2M3V3-F1
#
_entry.id   AF-A0A2Z2M3V3-F1
#
_cell.length_a   1.000
_cell.length_b   1.000
_cell.length_c   1.000
_cell.angle_alpha   90.00
_cell.angle_beta   90.00
_cell.angle_gamma   90.00
#
_symmetry.space_group_name_H-M   'P 1'
#
loop_
_entity.id
_entity.type
_entity.pdbx_description
1 polymer ?
#
loop_
_entity_poly.entity_id
_entity_poly.type
_entity_poly.pdbx_seq_one_letter_code
_entity_poly.pdbx_strand_id
1 'polypeptide(L)'
;MVEVEHWNTLRLKIYIGENDSWNGKPLYKAIVEKLREMGMAGATVYRGIYGFGKKSRVHSADIMRLSTDLPVVIEVVDRGHKIEKAICEIKPMIKDGMITVEPVIVVWVGTKEEIKKFEEDAVRDLE
;
A
#
# COMPACT_ATOMS: atom_id res chain seq x y z
N MET A 1 -24.76 -7.63 17.14
CA MET A 1 -23.48 -8.31 16.87
C MET A 1 -23.03 -7.84 15.50
N VAL A 2 -21.82 -7.31 15.40
CA VAL A 2 -21.23 -6.92 14.12
C VAL A 2 -20.64 -8.20 13.54
N GLU A 3 -21.14 -8.66 12.39
CA GLU A 3 -20.50 -9.75 11.65
C GLU A 3 -19.12 -9.26 11.23
N VAL A 4 -18.09 -9.88 11.79
CA VAL A 4 -16.69 -9.58 11.47
C VAL A 4 -16.30 -10.50 10.33
N GLU A 5 -15.97 -9.94 9.17
CA GLU A 5 -15.72 -10.77 7.99
C GLU A 5 -14.41 -11.56 8.12
N HIS A 6 -13.34 -11.03 8.74
CA HIS A 6 -12.04 -11.73 8.80
C HIS A 6 -11.20 -11.36 10.03
N TRP A 7 -10.50 -12.35 10.60
CA TRP A 7 -9.57 -12.18 11.72
C TRP A 7 -8.08 -12.09 11.30
N ASN A 8 -7.77 -12.24 10.00
CA ASN A 8 -6.40 -12.27 9.46
C ASN A 8 -6.19 -11.34 8.24
N THR A 9 -6.75 -10.13 8.30
CA THR A 9 -6.49 -9.07 7.31
C THR A 9 -5.42 -8.10 7.81
N LEU A 10 -4.55 -7.67 6.90
CA LEU A 10 -3.50 -6.70 7.15
C LEU A 10 -3.73 -5.45 6.30
N ARG A 11 -3.42 -4.29 6.88
CA ARG A 11 -3.28 -3.04 6.15
C ARG A 11 -1.81 -2.81 5.85
N LEU A 12 -1.49 -2.70 4.57
CA LEU A 12 -0.18 -2.29 4.05
C LEU A 12 -0.23 -0.80 3.71
N LYS A 13 0.79 -0.05 4.16
CA LYS A 13 1.01 1.33 3.71
C LYS A 13 2.40 1.48 3.11
N ILE A 14 2.46 2.13 1.97
CA ILE A 14 3.70 2.40 1.23
C ILE A 14 3.85 3.92 1.12
N TYR A 15 4.92 4.46 1.68
CA TYR A 15 5.25 5.88 1.70
C TYR A 15 6.41 6.15 0.75
N ILE A 16 6.17 7.00 -0.25
CA ILE A 16 7.14 7.38 -1.29
C ILE A 16 7.01 8.87 -1.64
N GLY A 17 7.95 9.41 -2.42
CA GLY A 17 7.83 10.75 -3.00
C GLY A 17 6.91 10.77 -4.23
N GLU A 18 6.23 11.89 -4.48
CA GLU A 18 5.41 12.11 -5.68
C GLU A 18 6.26 12.08 -6.96
N ASN A 19 7.50 12.56 -6.89
CA ASN A 19 8.44 12.61 -8.01
C ASN A 19 9.24 11.32 -8.21
N ASP A 20 9.09 10.32 -7.32
CA ASP A 20 9.72 9.03 -7.52
C ASP A 20 9.20 8.38 -8.80
N SER A 21 10.07 7.70 -9.53
CA SER A 21 9.75 7.09 -10.82
C SER A 21 10.30 5.68 -10.97
N TRP A 22 9.58 4.88 -11.76
CA TRP A 22 9.92 3.52 -12.14
C TRP A 22 9.76 3.37 -13.64
N ASN A 23 10.87 3.07 -14.35
CA ASN A 23 10.89 2.92 -15.81
C ASN A 23 10.20 4.08 -16.57
N GLY A 24 10.45 5.32 -16.14
CA GLY A 24 9.87 6.53 -16.76
C GLY A 24 8.41 6.84 -16.39
N LYS A 25 7.77 6.03 -15.54
CA LYS A 25 6.43 6.27 -14.99
C LYS A 25 6.50 6.75 -13.53
N PRO A 26 5.54 7.55 -13.03
CA PRO A 26 5.43 7.84 -11.61
C PRO A 26 5.34 6.55 -10.79
N LEU A 27 6.16 6.42 -9.74
CA LEU A 27 6.33 5.19 -8.98
C LEU A 27 5.01 4.73 -8.36
N TYR A 28 4.21 5.65 -7.81
CA TYR A 28 2.93 5.30 -7.21
C TYR A 28 1.95 4.68 -8.22
N LYS A 29 1.96 5.15 -9.48
CA LYS A 29 1.14 4.56 -10.54
C LYS A 29 1.63 3.17 -10.90
N ALA A 30 2.94 2.99 -11.04
CA ALA A 30 3.53 1.69 -11.34
C ALA A 30 3.22 0.66 -10.24
N ILE A 31 3.27 1.07 -8.96
CA ILE A 31 2.90 0.20 -7.83
C ILE A 31 1.41 -0.17 -7.89
N VAL A 32 0.51 0.80 -8.09
CA VAL A 32 -0.94 0.51 -8.19
C VAL A 32 -1.25 -0.39 -9.39
N GLU A 33 -0.61 -0.18 -10.53
CA GLU A 33 -0.72 -1.06 -11.71
C GLU A 33 -0.31 -2.50 -11.35
N LYS A 34 0.84 -2.67 -10.70
CA LYS A 34 1.35 -3.98 -10.27
C LYS A 34 0.42 -4.65 -9.25
N LEU A 35 -0.07 -3.92 -8.25
CA LEU A 35 -1.02 -4.44 -7.25
C LEU A 35 -2.33 -4.89 -7.91
N ARG A 36 -2.80 -4.15 -8.92
CA ARG A 36 -3.98 -4.54 -9.70
C ARG A 36 -3.73 -5.80 -10.52
N GLU A 37 -2.57 -5.93 -11.17
CA GLU A 37 -2.17 -7.14 -11.91
C GLU A 37 -2.08 -8.37 -11.00
N MET A 38 -1.69 -8.18 -9.73
CA MET A 38 -1.64 -9.24 -8.72
C MET A 38 -3.02 -9.64 -8.16
N GLY A 39 -4.09 -8.94 -8.54
CA GLY A 39 -5.45 -9.23 -8.07
C GLY A 39 -5.66 -8.92 -6.59
N MET A 40 -4.98 -7.90 -6.06
CA MET A 40 -5.24 -7.38 -4.70
C MET A 40 -6.67 -6.86 -4.59
N ALA A 41 -7.28 -6.98 -3.41
CA ALA A 41 -8.66 -6.58 -3.15
C ALA A 41 -8.95 -5.12 -3.53
N GLY A 42 -7.98 -4.22 -3.31
CA GLY A 42 -8.05 -2.83 -3.71
C GLY A 42 -6.84 -2.03 -3.23
N ALA A 43 -6.69 -0.82 -3.74
CA ALA A 43 -5.67 0.11 -3.29
C ALA A 43 -6.21 1.55 -3.27
N THR A 44 -5.91 2.30 -2.23
CA THR A 44 -6.24 3.72 -2.10
C THR A 44 -4.95 4.54 -2.08
N VAL A 45 -4.91 5.64 -2.82
CA VAL A 45 -3.74 6.53 -2.87
C VAL A 45 -4.08 7.87 -2.22
N TYR A 46 -3.24 8.29 -1.30
CA TYR A 46 -3.28 9.59 -0.65
C TYR A 46 -2.08 10.42 -1.08
N ARG A 47 -2.28 11.72 -1.24
CA ARG A 47 -1.21 12.69 -1.38
C ARG A 47 -1.20 13.60 -0.17
N GLY A 48 -0.10 13.58 0.58
CA GLY A 48 0.08 14.50 1.69
C GLY A 48 0.40 15.91 1.20
N ILE A 49 0.10 16.89 2.04
CA ILE A 49 0.39 18.31 1.77
C ILE A 49 1.83 18.69 2.11
N TYR A 50 2.50 17.88 2.94
CA TYR A 50 3.87 18.07 3.39
C TYR A 50 4.39 16.79 4.08
N GLY A 51 5.70 16.57 4.09
CA GLY A 51 6.33 15.44 4.78
C GLY A 51 7.86 15.54 4.80
N PHE A 52 8.50 14.77 5.67
CA PHE A 52 9.96 14.64 5.75
C PHE A 52 10.36 13.17 5.92
N GLY A 53 11.57 12.83 5.50
CA GLY A 53 12.09 11.45 5.54
C GLY A 53 13.61 11.38 5.51
N LYS A 54 14.17 10.18 5.34
CA LYS A 54 15.63 9.95 5.38
C LYS A 54 16.39 10.72 4.30
N LYS A 55 15.74 11.03 3.17
CA LYS A 55 16.26 11.90 2.09
C LYS A 55 16.19 13.40 2.38
N SER A 56 15.53 13.85 3.46
CA SER A 56 15.57 15.25 3.90
C SER A 56 16.93 15.66 4.52
N ARG A 57 17.99 14.87 4.32
CA ARG A 57 19.35 15.18 4.77
C ARG A 57 19.96 16.31 3.95
N VAL A 58 19.87 17.51 4.52
CA VAL A 58 20.93 18.53 4.59
C VAL A 58 21.78 18.66 3.32
N HIS A 59 21.27 19.37 2.31
CA HIS A 59 22.16 20.24 1.55
C HIS A 59 22.46 21.45 2.44
N SER A 60 23.61 21.38 3.12
CA SER A 60 24.21 22.52 3.80
C SER A 60 24.22 23.72 2.85
N ALA A 61 23.55 24.79 3.26
CA ALA A 61 23.28 26.07 2.59
C ALA A 61 21.85 26.31 2.07
N ASP A 62 20.89 25.38 2.21
CA ASP A 62 19.50 25.64 1.79
C ASP A 62 18.47 25.11 2.81
N ILE A 63 18.53 25.65 4.02
CA ILE A 63 17.61 25.35 5.15
C ILE A 63 16.13 25.68 4.81
N MET A 64 15.86 26.27 3.64
CA MET A 64 14.52 26.63 3.16
C MET A 64 13.96 25.76 2.03
N ARG A 65 14.61 24.67 1.61
CA ARG A 65 13.95 23.67 0.74
C ARG A 65 13.02 22.80 1.58
N LEU A 66 11.90 23.38 2.00
CA LEU A 66 10.65 22.65 2.17
C LEU A 66 10.53 21.73 0.95
N SER A 67 10.54 20.41 1.16
CA SER A 67 10.49 19.42 0.07
C SER A 67 9.36 19.78 -0.90
N THR A 68 9.69 20.17 -2.13
CA THR A 68 8.70 20.29 -3.22
C THR A 68 8.21 18.91 -3.66
N ASP A 69 8.86 17.85 -3.17
CA ASP A 69 8.42 16.48 -3.35
C ASP A 69 7.41 16.11 -2.25
N LEU A 70 6.14 16.04 -2.64
CA LEU A 70 5.04 15.72 -1.73
C LEU A 70 5.03 14.23 -1.41
N PRO A 71 4.71 13.82 -0.17
CA PRO A 71 4.60 12.41 0.15
C PRO A 71 3.33 11.81 -0.48
N VAL A 72 3.48 10.63 -1.08
CA VAL A 72 2.38 9.80 -1.56
C VAL A 72 2.31 8.54 -0.70
N VAL A 73 1.11 8.19 -0.26
CA VAL A 73 0.83 6.99 0.52
C VAL A 73 -0.10 6.09 -0.26
N ILE A 74 0.30 4.84 -0.49
CA ILE A 74 -0.54 3.80 -1.10
C ILE A 74 -0.96 2.85 0.02
N GLU A 75 -2.26 2.73 0.24
CA GLU A 75 -2.87 1.86 1.25
C GLU A 75 -3.57 0.69 0.58
N VAL A 76 -3.32 -0.52 1.08
CA VAL A 76 -3.95 -1.76 0.65
C VAL A 76 -4.43 -2.50 1.88
N VAL A 77 -5.64 -3.03 1.85
CA VAL A 77 -6.16 -3.94 2.89
C VAL A 77 -6.48 -5.26 2.22
N ASP A 78 -5.81 -6.32 2.64
CA ASP A 78 -6.02 -7.66 2.11
C ASP A 78 -5.53 -8.72 3.11
N ARG A 79 -5.62 -9.99 2.74
CA ARG A 79 -5.11 -11.12 3.51
C ARG A 79 -3.60 -11.07 3.67
N GLY A 80 -3.12 -11.52 4.83
CA GLY A 80 -1.68 -11.54 5.14
C GLY A 80 -0.81 -12.16 4.03
N HIS A 81 -1.20 -13.32 3.50
CA HIS A 81 -0.43 -13.99 2.44
C HIS A 81 -0.38 -13.20 1.11
N LYS A 82 -1.43 -12.45 0.76
CA LYS A 82 -1.43 -11.58 -0.44
C LYS A 82 -0.55 -10.36 -0.21
N ILE A 83 -0.59 -9.80 0.99
CA ILE A 83 0.26 -8.67 1.40
C ILE A 83 1.75 -9.06 1.39
N GLU A 84 2.11 -10.24 1.89
CA GLU A 84 3.49 -10.74 1.83
C GLU A 84 4.01 -10.85 0.39
N LYS A 85 3.21 -11.47 -0.50
CA LYS A 85 3.53 -11.56 -1.93
C LYS A 85 3.68 -10.17 -2.56
N ALA A 86 2.77 -9.25 -2.25
CA ALA A 86 2.83 -7.87 -2.74
C ALA A 86 4.12 -7.17 -2.29
N ILE A 87 4.52 -7.32 -1.03
CA ILE A 87 5.76 -6.74 -0.50
C ILE A 87 6.99 -7.23 -1.28
N CYS A 88 7.07 -8.53 -1.59
CA CYS A 88 8.17 -9.10 -2.38
C CYS A 88 8.31 -8.45 -3.76
N GLU A 89 7.18 -8.16 -4.43
CA GLU A 89 7.17 -7.58 -5.78
C GLU A 89 7.41 -6.06 -5.79
N ILE A 90 6.89 -5.31 -4.81
CA ILE A 90 7.00 -3.85 -4.77
C ILE A 90 8.30 -3.36 -4.16
N LYS A 91 8.90 -4.12 -3.22
CA LYS A 91 10.09 -3.69 -2.48
C LYS A 91 11.28 -3.39 -3.42
N PRO A 92 11.54 -4.16 -4.50
CA PRO A 92 12.56 -3.81 -5.50
C PRO A 92 12.27 -2.51 -6.26
N MET A 93 11.02 -2.06 -6.34
CA MET A 93 10.64 -0.83 -7.02
C MET A 93 10.93 0.42 -6.18
N ILE A 94 11.01 0.27 -4.86
CA ILE A 94 11.12 1.36 -3.90
C ILE A 94 12.60 1.52 -3.50
N LYS A 95 13.27 2.52 -4.08
CA LYS A 95 14.67 2.84 -3.76
C LYS A 95 14.81 3.54 -2.41
N ASP A 96 13.85 4.39 -2.08
CA ASP A 96 13.76 5.10 -0.81
C ASP A 96 12.29 5.31 -0.48
N GLY A 97 11.97 5.28 0.81
CA GLY A 97 10.59 5.25 1.29
C GLY A 97 10.44 4.41 2.55
N MET A 98 9.19 4.14 2.91
CA MET A 98 8.84 3.33 4.08
C MET A 98 7.66 2.43 3.74
N ILE A 99 7.68 1.21 4.26
CA ILE A 99 6.56 0.27 4.17
C ILE A 99 6.18 -0.10 5.60
N THR A 100 4.91 0.01 5.94
CA THR A 100 4.37 -0.47 7.23
C THR A 100 3.27 -1.49 6.98
N VAL A 101 3.10 -2.39 7.94
CA VAL A 101 1.99 -3.34 7.94
C VAL A 101 1.40 -3.42 9.35
N GLU A 102 0.08 -3.42 9.45
CA GLU A 102 -0.61 -3.60 10.72
C GLU A 102 -1.86 -4.50 10.58
N PRO A 103 -2.23 -5.28 11.60
CA PRO A 103 -3.50 -6.01 11.60
C PRO A 103 -4.68 -5.05 11.61
N VAL A 104 -5.68 -5.36 10.78
CA VAL A 104 -6.96 -4.63 10.74
C VAL A 104 -8.10 -5.64 10.61
N ILE A 105 -9.30 -5.24 11.02
CA ILE A 105 -10.51 -6.04 10.84
C ILE A 105 -11.37 -5.36 9.77
N VAL A 106 -11.68 -6.09 8.69
CA VAL A 106 -12.69 -5.67 7.72
C VAL A 106 -14.07 -6.04 8.25
N VAL A 107 -14.91 -5.03 8.42
CA VAL A 107 -16.24 -5.16 9.04
C VAL A 107 -17.35 -5.29 8.00
N TRP A 108 -17.15 -4.75 6.79
CA TRP A 108 -18.17 -4.77 5.76
C TRP A 108 -17.57 -4.50 4.38
N VAL A 109 -18.03 -5.24 3.38
CA VAL A 109 -17.78 -4.99 1.97
C VAL A 109 -19.11 -4.92 1.21
N GLY A 110 -19.24 -3.98 0.27
CA GLY A 110 -20.52 -3.55 -0.28
C GLY A 110 -21.20 -4.46 -1.29
N THR A 111 -20.67 -5.65 -1.59
CA THR A 111 -21.28 -6.54 -2.58
C THR A 111 -21.25 -8.02 -2.18
N LYS A 112 -22.36 -8.72 -2.47
CA LYS A 112 -22.50 -10.18 -2.27
C LYS A 112 -21.47 -11.00 -3.07
N GLU A 113 -20.93 -10.42 -4.13
CA GLU A 113 -19.98 -11.08 -5.04
C GLU A 113 -18.54 -11.00 -4.50
N GLU A 114 -18.18 -9.89 -3.87
CA GLU A 114 -16.91 -9.76 -3.13
C GLU A 114 -16.91 -10.66 -1.89
N ILE A 115 -18.02 -10.69 -1.13
CA ILE A 115 -18.18 -11.60 0.02
C ILE A 115 -17.94 -13.07 -0.38
N LYS A 116 -18.49 -13.52 -1.51
CA LYS A 116 -18.25 -14.90 -2.02
C LYS A 116 -16.80 -15.18 -2.36
N LYS A 117 -16.11 -14.28 -3.07
CA LYS A 117 -14.67 -14.43 -3.37
C LYS A 117 -13.84 -14.50 -2.09
N PHE A 118 -14.22 -13.73 -1.07
CA PHE A 118 -13.58 -13.76 0.23
C PHE A 118 -13.92 -15.05 1.01
N GLU A 119 -15.11 -15.61 0.94
CA GLU A 119 -15.41 -16.90 1.58
C GLU A 119 -14.69 -18.07 0.90
N GLU A 120 -14.70 -18.13 -0.43
CA GLU A 120 -14.07 -19.20 -1.22
C GLU A 120 -12.55 -19.27 -1.02
N ASP A 121 -11.87 -18.11 -0.96
CA ASP A 121 -10.44 -18.08 -0.68
C ASP A 121 -10.15 -18.47 0.80
N ALA A 122 -11.08 -18.29 1.75
CA ALA A 122 -10.84 -18.58 3.19
C ALA A 122 -10.87 -20.08 3.47
N VAL A 123 -11.70 -20.80 2.74
CA VAL A 123 -11.78 -22.27 2.79
C VAL A 123 -10.49 -22.92 2.29
N ARG A 124 -9.80 -22.31 1.32
CA ARG A 124 -8.51 -22.80 0.78
C ARG A 124 -7.32 -22.65 1.72
N ASP A 125 -7.36 -21.72 2.68
CA ASP A 125 -6.29 -21.52 3.67
C ASP A 125 -6.39 -22.53 4.84
N LEU A 126 -7.41 -23.41 4.86
CA LEU A 126 -7.66 -24.43 5.88
C LEU A 126 -7.38 -25.88 5.42
N GLU A 127 -7.02 -26.08 4.15
CA GLU A 127 -6.56 -27.37 3.57
C GLU A 127 -5.03 -27.42 3.46
#